data_AF-A0A377J7Z9-F1
#
_entry.id   AF-A0A377J7Z9-F1
#
_cell.length_a   1.000
_cell.length_b   1.000
_cell.length_c   1.000
_cell.angle_alpha   90.00
_cell.angle_beta   90.00
_cell.angle_gamma   90.00
#
_symmetry.space_group_name_H-M   'P 1'
#
loop_
_entity.id
_entity.type
_entity.pdbx_description
1 polymer ?
#
loop_
_entity_poly.entity_id
_entity_poly.type
_entity_poly.pdbx_seq_one_letter_code
_entity_poly.pdbx_strand_id
1 'polypeptide(L)' 'MLFAIPSCESSLSNHFAKAPQVMLWDNQTNTKRILERPQSSSCCVSIPAKLNTDSGST' A
#
# COMPACT_ATOMS: atom_id res chain seq x y z
N MET A 1 13.72 -9.65 -15.08
CA MET A 1 12.34 -9.23 -14.75
C MET A 1 12.20 -9.26 -13.25
N LEU A 2 11.55 -8.25 -12.69
CA LEU A 2 11.30 -8.17 -11.24
C LEU A 2 9.85 -8.56 -10.97
N PHE A 3 9.65 -9.56 -10.12
CA PHE A 3 8.33 -10.02 -9.69
C PHE A 3 8.02 -9.51 -8.30
N ALA A 4 6.80 -9.02 -8.10
CA ALA A 4 6.25 -8.69 -6.79
C ALA A 4 5.23 -9.76 -6.40
N ILE A 5 5.55 -10.56 -5.39
CA ILE A 5 4.75 -11.70 -4.97
C ILE A 5 4.17 -11.39 -3.58
N PRO A 6 2.83 -11.40 -3.43
CA PRO A 6 2.21 -11.11 -2.14
C PRO A 6 2.46 -12.28 -1.19
N SER A 7 3.02 -12.00 -0.01
CA SER A 7 3.41 -13.03 0.97
C SER A 7 2.90 -12.71 2.37
N CYS A 8 2.80 -13.76 3.17
CA CYS A 8 2.57 -13.71 4.60
C CYS A 8 3.52 -14.73 5.23
N GLU A 9 4.65 -14.25 5.77
CA GLU A 9 5.73 -15.08 6.28
C GLU A 9 6.23 -16.07 5.22
N SER A 10 6.05 -17.37 5.44
CA SER A 10 6.45 -18.46 4.55
C SER A 10 5.37 -18.89 3.55
N SER A 11 4.24 -18.16 3.47
CA SER A 11 3.09 -18.47 2.62
C SER A 11 2.75 -17.35 1.62
N LEU A 12 1.98 -17.68 0.58
CA LEU A 12 1.42 -16.69 -0.35
C LEU A 12 0.19 -16.03 0.26
N SER A 13 0.05 -14.72 0.05
CA SER A 13 -1.17 -13.99 0.39
C SER A 13 -2.12 -13.95 -0.79
N ASN A 14 -3.40 -14.21 -0.53
CA ASN A 14 -4.44 -14.21 -1.56
C ASN A 14 -4.75 -12.82 -2.13
N HIS A 15 -4.40 -11.74 -1.41
CA HIS A 15 -4.74 -10.37 -1.79
C HIS A 15 -3.51 -9.48 -1.78
N PHE A 16 -3.08 -9.05 -2.97
CA PHE A 16 -1.88 -8.22 -3.10
C PHE A 16 -1.95 -6.92 -2.29
N ALA A 17 -3.05 -6.16 -2.41
CA ALA A 17 -3.22 -4.88 -1.73
C ALA A 17 -3.29 -4.97 -0.19
N LYS A 18 -3.59 -6.17 0.35
CA LYS A 18 -3.70 -6.41 1.79
C LYS A 18 -2.58 -7.30 2.33
N ALA A 19 -1.63 -7.68 1.49
CA ALA A 19 -0.56 -8.57 1.88
C ALA A 19 0.28 -7.90 2.99
N PRO A 20 0.55 -8.60 4.09
CA PRO A 20 1.40 -8.06 5.14
C PRO A 20 2.85 -7.86 4.66
N GLN A 21 3.27 -8.61 3.64
CA GLN A 21 4.58 -8.53 3.01
C GLN A 21 4.49 -8.69 1.51
N VAL A 22 5.52 -8.19 0.81
CA VAL A 22 5.73 -8.45 -0.61
C VAL A 22 7.15 -8.99 -0.80
N MET A 23 7.25 -10.18 -1.37
CA MET A 23 8.53 -10.73 -1.83
C MET A 23 8.86 -10.17 -3.21
N LEU A 24 9.95 -9.43 -3.30
CA LEU A 24 10.56 -9.04 -4.56
C LEU A 24 11.52 -10.13 -5.01
N TRP A 25 11.28 -10.68 -6.20
CA TRP A 25 12.17 -11.67 -6.82
C TRP A 25 12.71 -11.13 -8.14
N ASP A 26 14.02 -10.93 -8.20
CA ASP A 26 14.72 -10.64 -9.45
C ASP A 26 15.15 -11.95 -10.11
N ASN A 27 14.59 -12.23 -11.29
CA ASN A 27 14.88 -13.47 -12.00
C ASN A 27 16.24 -13.50 -12.69
N GLN A 28 16.88 -12.35 -12.91
CA GLN A 28 18.19 -12.30 -13.57
C GLN A 28 19.29 -12.70 -12.60
N THR A 29 19.20 -12.20 -11.38
CA THR A 29 20.16 -12.49 -10.30
C THR A 29 19.71 -13.63 -9.39
N ASN A 30 18.47 -14.12 -9.56
CA ASN A 30 17.78 -15.06 -8.69
C ASN A 30 17.74 -14.62 -7.21
N THR A 31 17.78 -13.31 -6.96
CA THR A 31 17.78 -12.76 -5.60
C THR A 31 16.36 -12.48 -5.13
N LYS A 32 16.13 -12.73 -3.85
CA LYS A 32 14.83 -12.51 -3.19
C LYS A 32 15.01 -11.54 -2.03
N ARG A 33 14.08 -10.60 -1.90
CA ARG A 33 14.02 -9.63 -0.80
C ARG A 33 12.59 -9.54 -0.29
N ILE A 34 12.43 -9.44 1.02
CA ILE A 34 11.11 -9.23 1.64
C ILE A 34 10.96 -7.75 1.94
N LEU A 35 9.85 -7.18 1.50
CA LEU A 35 9.40 -5.86 1.89
C LEU A 35 8.23 -6.02 2.86
N GLU A 36 8.44 -5.61 4.10
CA GLU A 36 7.36 -5.49 5.07
C GLU A 36 6.39 -4.38 4.62
N ARG A 37 5.09 -4.61 4.77
CA ARG A 37 4.12 -3.56 4.58
C ARG A 37 4.45 -2.44 5.57
N PRO A 38 4.64 -1.19 5.10
CA PRO A 38 4.88 -0.09 6.00
C PRO A 38 3.72 0.01 6.99
N GLN A 39 4.02 0.19 8.27
CA GLN A 39 3.00 0.53 9.24
C GLN A 39 2.38 1.85 8.77
N SER A 40 1.14 1.82 8.31
CA SER A 40 0.42 3.03 7.91
C SER A 40 0.32 3.93 9.13
N SER A 41 1.16 4.96 9.22
CA SER A 41 1.17 5.92 10.32
C SER A 41 0.05 6.96 10.22
N SER A 42 -0.91 6.77 9.33
CA SER A 42 -1.94 7.77 9.07
C SER A 42 -3.19 7.08 8.53
N CYS A 43 -4.25 7.11 9.33
CA CYS A 43 -5.58 7.28 8.76
C CYS A 43 -5.46 8.38 7.70
N CYS A 44 -5.84 8.10 6.46
CA CYS A 44 -6.17 9.16 5.53
C CYS A 44 -7.28 9.96 6.23
N VAL A 45 -6.93 11.08 6.88
CA VAL A 45 -7.91 12.01 7.38
C VAL A 45 -8.63 12.51 6.14
N SER A 46 -9.84 12.00 5.94
CA SER A 46 -10.80 12.56 5.02
C SER A 46 -10.90 14.04 5.37
N ILE A 47 -10.32 14.92 4.55
CA ILE A 47 -10.52 16.35 4.70
C ILE A 47 -12.02 16.56 4.45
N PRO A 48 -12.82 17.01 5.44
CA PRO A 48 -14.20 17.37 5.15
C PRO A 48 -14.14 18.52 4.16
N ALA A 49 -14.75 18.32 2.99
CA ALA A 49 -14.96 19.40 2.04
C ALA A 49 -15.78 20.48 2.76
N LYS A 50 -15.12 21.53 3.25
CA LYS A 50 -15.82 22.78 3.56
C LYS A 50 -16.32 23.32 2.23
N LEU A 51 -17.59 23.06 1.94
CA LEU A 51 -18.38 23.86 1.02
C LEU A 51 -18.31 25.29 1.56
N ASN A 52 -17.56 26.17 0.89
CA ASN A 52 -17.69 27.59 1.11
C ASN A 52 -19.06 27.98 0.53
N THR A 53 -20.08 28.06 1.38
CA THR A 53 -21.30 28.77 1.05
C THR A 53 -20.99 30.25 1.19
N ASP A 54 -20.70 30.88 0.06
CA ASP A 54 -20.59 32.32 -0.05
C ASP A 54 -22.00 32.91 0.15
N SER A 55 -22.32 33.32 1.38
CA SER A 55 -23.50 34.14 1.65
C SER A 55 -23.13 35.60 1.40
N GLY A 56 -23.16 36.01 0.13
CA GLY A 56 -23.21 37.42 -0.24
C GLY A 56 -24.51 38.01 0.29
N SER A 57 -24.41 38.75 1.40
CA SER A 57 -25.46 39.64 1.88
C SER A 57 -25.37 40.96 1.12
N THR A 58 -26.53 41.38 0.63
CA THR A 58 -26.93 42.64 -0.03
C THR A 58 -26.11 43.89 0.29
#